data_AF-A0AAX2UPP2-F1
#
_entry.id   AF-A0AAX2UPP2-F1
#
_cell.length_a   1.000
_cell.length_b   1.000
_cell.length_c   1.000
_cell.angle_alpha   90.00
_cell.angle_beta   90.00
_cell.angle_gamma   90.00
#
_symmetry.space_group_name_H-M   'P 1'
#
loop_
_entity.id
_entity.type
_entity.pdbx_description
1 polymer ?
#
loop_
_entity_poly.entity_id
_entity_poly.type
_entity_poly.pdbx_seq_one_letter_code
_entity_poly.pdbx_strand_id
1 'polypeptide(L)'
;MIFSSIPLEQACTLPPVELVDAVINGVPVNPANPPARDLSNERRTQQELMLWWRQPYLTWNPRAGEWEIRCLDGGAHDRPTFNGSHPELAKAIEAASGPTRNYALHERYIIAASMAAMNIME
;
A
#
# COMPACT_ATOMS: atom_id res chain seq x y z
N MET A 1 -0.18 -5.43 -15.96
CA MET A 1 -1.07 -6.21 -15.07
C MET A 1 -2.48 -5.69 -15.27
N ILE A 2 -3.47 -6.57 -15.31
CA ILE A 2 -4.88 -6.20 -15.39
C ILE A 2 -5.47 -6.63 -14.06
N PHE A 3 -5.91 -5.68 -13.25
CA PHE A 3 -6.64 -5.99 -12.03
C PHE A 3 -8.12 -6.07 -12.34
N SER A 4 -8.81 -7.05 -11.76
CA SER A 4 -10.26 -7.15 -11.87
C SER A 4 -10.89 -6.34 -10.75
N SER A 5 -11.56 -5.23 -11.10
CA SER A 5 -12.29 -4.43 -10.10
C SER A 5 -13.52 -5.20 -9.63
N ILE A 6 -13.69 -5.31 -8.31
CA ILE A 6 -14.82 -5.99 -7.67
C ILE A 6 -15.36 -5.11 -6.52
N PRO A 7 -16.69 -4.98 -6.36
CA PRO A 7 -17.26 -4.25 -5.24
C PRO A 7 -16.91 -4.89 -3.90
N LEU A 8 -16.75 -4.07 -2.85
CA LEU A 8 -16.37 -4.54 -1.52
C LEU A 8 -17.38 -5.55 -0.97
N GLU A 9 -18.68 -5.31 -1.17
CA GLU A 9 -19.74 -6.21 -0.71
C GLU A 9 -19.64 -7.60 -1.32
N GLN A 10 -19.29 -7.68 -2.62
CA GLN A 10 -19.10 -8.95 -3.31
C GLN A 10 -17.82 -9.63 -2.82
N ALA A 11 -16.73 -8.88 -2.66
CA ALA A 11 -15.46 -9.42 -2.20
C ALA A 11 -15.54 -10.02 -0.79
N CYS A 12 -16.32 -9.41 0.10
CA CYS A 12 -16.56 -9.92 1.47
C CYS A 12 -17.28 -11.28 1.51
N THR A 13 -17.93 -11.70 0.43
CA THR A 13 -18.58 -13.02 0.33
C THR A 13 -17.65 -14.13 -0.17
N LEU A 14 -16.50 -13.76 -0.73
CA LEU A 14 -15.53 -14.69 -1.30
C LEU A 14 -14.48 -15.08 -0.25
N PRO A 15 -13.97 -16.32 -0.28
CA PRO A 15 -12.84 -16.67 0.57
C PRO A 15 -11.60 -15.87 0.15
N PRO A 16 -10.71 -15.49 1.09
CA PRO A 16 -9.53 -14.66 0.80
C PRO A 16 -8.65 -15.18 -0.34
N VAL A 17 -8.53 -16.50 -0.48
CA VAL A 17 -7.71 -17.16 -1.50
C VAL A 17 -8.24 -16.99 -2.93
N GLU A 18 -9.52 -16.64 -3.10
CA GLU A 18 -10.13 -16.40 -4.42
C GLU A 18 -9.98 -14.95 -4.88
N LEU A 19 -9.60 -14.03 -3.99
CA LEU A 19 -9.42 -12.61 -4.30
C LEU A 19 -8.05 -12.32 -4.95
N VAL A 20 -7.63 -13.13 -5.91
CA VAL A 20 -6.34 -12.98 -6.61
C VAL A 20 -6.40 -11.86 -7.64
N ASP A 21 -5.42 -10.95 -7.63
CA ASP A 21 -5.35 -9.78 -8.53
C ASP A 21 -6.65 -8.94 -8.54
N ALA A 22 -7.38 -8.94 -7.43
CA ALA A 22 -8.59 -8.14 -7.27
C ALA A 22 -8.22 -6.67 -6.99
N VAL A 23 -9.08 -5.74 -7.38
CA VAL A 23 -9.02 -4.35 -6.93
C VAL A 23 -10.34 -3.98 -6.28
N ILE A 24 -10.24 -3.51 -5.03
CA ILE A 24 -11.39 -3.12 -4.21
C ILE A 24 -11.14 -1.70 -3.75
N ASN A 25 -12.04 -0.77 -4.12
CA ASN A 25 -11.89 0.66 -3.83
C ASN A 25 -10.52 1.24 -4.25
N GLY A 26 -9.93 0.74 -5.34
CA GLY A 26 -8.61 1.17 -5.81
C GLY A 26 -7.42 0.54 -5.07
N VAL A 27 -7.67 -0.34 -4.10
CA VAL A 27 -6.63 -1.09 -3.39
C VAL A 27 -6.44 -2.46 -4.04
N PRO A 28 -5.24 -2.80 -4.54
CA PRO A 28 -4.92 -4.16 -4.99
C PRO A 28 -4.96 -5.16 -3.83
N VAL A 29 -5.62 -6.30 -4.06
CA VAL A 29 -5.79 -7.39 -3.10
C VAL A 29 -5.23 -8.68 -3.69
N ASN A 30 -4.39 -9.37 -2.90
CA ASN A 30 -3.58 -10.52 -3.32
C ASN A 30 -3.01 -10.38 -4.73
N PRO A 31 -2.22 -9.31 -5.01
CA PRO A 31 -1.57 -9.21 -6.29
C PRO A 31 -0.65 -10.43 -6.51
N ALA A 32 -0.74 -11.08 -7.67
CA ALA A 32 0.10 -12.21 -8.04
C ALA A 32 1.57 -11.80 -8.20
N ASN A 33 1.79 -10.54 -8.59
CA ASN A 33 3.10 -9.93 -8.75
C ASN A 33 3.23 -8.67 -7.86
N PRO A 34 3.31 -8.82 -6.52
CA PRO A 34 3.56 -7.70 -5.63
C PRO A 34 4.97 -7.11 -5.87
N PRO A 35 5.27 -5.90 -5.36
CA PRO A 35 6.62 -5.36 -5.41
C PRO A 35 7.63 -6.34 -4.81
N ALA A 36 8.80 -6.44 -5.43
CA ALA A 36 9.81 -7.39 -5.00
C ALA A 36 10.25 -7.11 -3.56
N ARG A 37 10.46 -8.19 -2.79
CA ARG A 37 11.19 -8.13 -1.52
C ARG A 37 12.70 -8.15 -1.83
N ASP A 38 13.48 -7.57 -0.94
CA ASP A 38 14.95 -7.53 -1.00
C ASP A 38 15.52 -6.80 -2.23
N LEU A 39 14.77 -5.83 -2.76
CA LEU A 39 15.16 -4.95 -3.85
C LEU A 39 15.12 -3.50 -3.37
N SER A 40 16.17 -2.71 -3.59
CA SER A 40 16.15 -1.29 -3.20
C SER A 40 15.36 -0.44 -4.20
N ASN A 41 14.80 0.68 -3.76
CA ASN A 41 14.02 1.58 -4.63
C ASN A 41 14.84 2.08 -5.83
N GLU A 42 16.12 2.33 -5.65
CA GLU A 42 17.05 2.76 -6.70
C GLU A 42 17.27 1.70 -7.78
N ARG A 43 17.04 0.42 -7.45
CA ARG A 43 17.19 -0.72 -8.36
C ARG A 43 15.86 -1.15 -8.99
N ARG A 44 14.73 -0.55 -8.58
CA ARG A 44 13.42 -0.83 -9.16
C ARG A 44 13.27 -0.16 -10.52
N THR A 45 12.50 -0.80 -11.40
CA THR A 45 12.17 -0.20 -12.70
C THR A 45 11.22 0.98 -12.50
N GLN A 46 11.24 1.95 -13.43
CA GLN A 46 10.28 3.06 -13.41
C GLN A 46 8.83 2.56 -13.46
N GLN A 47 8.56 1.49 -14.21
CA GLN A 47 7.21 0.90 -14.31
C GLN A 47 6.73 0.33 -12.97
N GLU A 48 7.60 -0.34 -12.22
CA GLU A 48 7.27 -0.85 -10.88
C GLU A 48 7.02 0.30 -9.91
N LEU A 49 7.88 1.34 -9.93
CA LEU A 49 7.69 2.52 -9.10
C LEU A 49 6.38 3.26 -9.46
N MET A 50 6.07 3.45 -10.75
CA MET A 50 4.81 4.08 -11.15
C MET A 50 3.57 3.32 -10.67
N LEU A 51 3.65 1.99 -10.59
CA LEU A 51 2.52 1.16 -10.19
C LEU A 51 2.37 1.05 -8.66
N TRP A 52 3.50 0.98 -7.95
CA TRP A 52 3.51 0.58 -6.54
C TRP A 52 3.96 1.67 -5.57
N TRP A 53 4.61 2.72 -6.05
CA TRP A 53 5.10 3.78 -5.18
C TRP A 53 3.94 4.46 -4.48
N ARG A 54 3.94 4.39 -3.14
CA ARG A 54 2.89 4.92 -2.25
C ARG A 54 1.50 4.33 -2.51
N GLN A 55 1.41 3.22 -3.25
CA GLN A 55 0.18 2.46 -3.45
C GLN A 55 0.12 1.33 -2.43
N PRO A 56 -0.76 1.41 -1.41
CA PRO A 56 -0.97 0.32 -0.48
C PRO A 56 -1.68 -0.85 -1.18
N TYR A 57 -1.37 -2.06 -0.73
CA TYR A 57 -1.97 -3.30 -1.19
C TYR A 57 -2.13 -4.29 -0.05
N LEU A 58 -3.07 -5.23 -0.23
CA LEU A 58 -3.37 -6.27 0.75
C LEU A 58 -2.82 -7.63 0.30
N THR A 59 -2.29 -8.39 1.25
CA THR A 59 -1.94 -9.81 1.06
C THR A 59 -2.50 -10.64 2.20
N TRP A 60 -3.21 -11.73 1.87
CA TRP A 60 -3.75 -12.66 2.85
C TRP A 60 -2.64 -13.53 3.44
N ASN A 61 -2.55 -13.55 4.77
CA ASN A 61 -1.69 -14.46 5.52
C ASN A 61 -2.53 -15.62 6.09
N PRO A 62 -2.54 -16.80 5.45
CA PRO A 62 -3.39 -17.91 5.90
C PRO A 62 -2.92 -18.53 7.22
N ARG A 63 -1.68 -18.27 7.66
CA ARG A 63 -1.19 -18.77 8.96
C ARG A 63 -1.69 -17.92 10.12
N ALA A 64 -1.76 -16.60 9.92
CA ALA A 64 -2.28 -15.66 10.91
C ALA A 64 -3.81 -15.53 10.83
N GLY A 65 -4.40 -15.80 9.65
CA GLY A 65 -5.82 -15.54 9.41
C GLY A 65 -6.11 -14.05 9.25
N GLU A 66 -5.18 -13.29 8.67
CA GLU A 66 -5.28 -11.83 8.58
C GLU A 66 -4.83 -11.30 7.21
N TRP A 67 -5.39 -10.15 6.83
CA TRP A 67 -4.94 -9.33 5.72
C TRP A 67 -3.79 -8.44 6.17
N GLU A 68 -2.63 -8.60 5.57
CA GLU A 68 -1.48 -7.71 5.77
C GLU A 68 -1.56 -6.53 4.83
N ILE A 69 -1.40 -5.32 5.37
CA ILE A 69 -1.36 -4.07 4.63
C ILE A 69 0.11 -3.74 4.37
N ARG A 70 0.47 -3.62 3.09
CA ARG A 70 1.85 -3.32 2.68
C ARG A 70 1.89 -2.16 1.71
N CYS A 71 2.98 -1.40 1.72
CA CYS A 71 3.17 -0.29 0.80
C CYS A 71 4.63 -0.04 0.48
N LEU A 72 4.93 0.27 -0.77
CA LEU A 72 6.25 0.74 -1.17
C LEU A 72 6.34 2.26 -0.96
N ASP A 73 6.65 2.70 0.26
CA ASP A 73 6.62 4.11 0.66
C ASP A 73 7.97 4.67 1.15
N GLY A 74 9.03 3.87 1.03
CA GLY A 74 10.38 4.26 1.46
C GLY A 74 10.64 4.07 2.96
N GLY A 75 9.69 3.54 3.74
CA GLY A 75 9.94 3.17 5.14
C GLY A 75 10.96 2.04 5.30
N ALA A 76 10.82 0.98 4.49
CA ALA A 76 11.87 -0.01 4.30
C ALA A 76 12.56 0.21 2.96
N HIS A 77 13.89 0.22 2.98
CA HIS A 77 14.70 0.52 1.80
C HIS A 77 14.70 -0.60 0.76
N ASP A 78 14.50 -1.84 1.18
CA ASP A 78 14.65 -3.07 0.40
C ASP A 78 13.34 -3.83 0.15
N ARG A 79 12.22 -3.39 0.72
CA ARG A 79 10.93 -4.10 0.62
C ARG A 79 9.75 -3.15 0.87
N PRO A 80 8.53 -3.56 0.53
CA PRO A 80 7.33 -2.88 1.00
C PRO A 80 7.26 -2.86 2.53
N THR A 81 6.97 -1.69 3.09
CA THR A 81 6.73 -1.48 4.52
C THR A 81 5.47 -2.24 4.93
N PHE A 82 5.53 -2.95 6.06
CA PHE A 82 4.34 -3.51 6.71
C PHE A 82 3.66 -2.41 7.53
N ASN A 83 2.42 -2.07 7.19
CA ASN A 83 1.66 -0.98 7.79
C ASN A 83 0.59 -1.45 8.80
N GLY A 84 0.45 -2.76 8.99
CA GLY A 84 -0.51 -3.36 9.91
C GLY A 84 -1.22 -4.56 9.29
N SER A 85 -2.11 -5.19 10.07
CA SER A 85 -2.95 -6.28 9.61
C SER A 85 -4.35 -6.20 10.21
N HIS A 86 -5.30 -6.88 9.57
CA HIS A 86 -6.66 -7.01 10.09
C HIS A 86 -7.31 -8.33 9.64
N PRO A 87 -8.07 -9.04 10.49
CA PRO A 87 -8.75 -10.28 10.10
C PRO A 87 -9.85 -10.05 9.04
N GLU A 88 -10.60 -8.96 9.16
CA GLU A 88 -11.68 -8.61 8.24
C GLU A 88 -11.20 -7.76 7.05
N LEU A 89 -11.64 -8.14 5.84
CA LEU A 89 -11.28 -7.47 4.59
C LEU A 89 -11.70 -5.99 4.56
N ALA A 90 -12.94 -5.68 4.94
CA ALA A 90 -13.46 -4.31 4.89
C ALA A 90 -12.63 -3.33 5.73
N LYS A 91 -12.21 -3.77 6.91
CA LYS A 91 -11.35 -3.00 7.81
C LYS A 91 -9.92 -2.89 7.31
N ALA A 92 -9.38 -3.92 6.67
CA ALA A 92 -8.09 -3.84 6.00
C ALA A 92 -8.11 -2.83 4.84
N ILE A 93 -9.19 -2.81 4.05
CA ILE A 93 -9.39 -1.82 2.97
C ILE A 93 -9.53 -0.40 3.52
N GLU A 94 -10.32 -0.20 4.59
CA GLU A 94 -10.45 1.08 5.28
C GLU A 94 -9.09 1.60 5.74
N ALA A 95 -8.29 0.74 6.40
CA ALA A 95 -6.95 1.08 6.86
C ALA A 95 -5.96 1.34 5.70
N ALA A 96 -6.07 0.61 4.59
CA ALA A 96 -5.26 0.83 3.40
C ALA A 96 -5.65 2.09 2.60
N SER A 97 -6.88 2.58 2.73
CA SER A 97 -7.35 3.75 1.99
C SER A 97 -6.80 5.07 2.54
N GLY A 98 -6.23 5.05 3.75
CA GLY A 98 -5.57 6.22 4.35
C GLY A 98 -4.14 6.44 3.84
N PRO A 99 -3.59 7.66 4.02
CA PRO A 99 -2.17 7.90 3.75
C PRO A 99 -1.31 7.01 4.66
N THR A 100 -0.28 6.36 4.11
CA THR A 100 0.64 5.59 4.96
C THR A 100 1.35 6.50 5.95
N ARG A 101 1.73 5.98 7.11
CA ARG A 101 2.40 6.76 8.15
C ARG A 101 3.66 7.45 7.63
N ASN A 102 4.48 6.75 6.83
CA ASN A 102 5.70 7.34 6.27
C ASN A 102 5.38 8.42 5.22
N TYR A 103 4.34 8.22 4.42
CA TYR A 103 3.87 9.23 3.48
C TYR A 103 3.39 10.49 4.19
N ALA A 104 2.52 10.34 5.20
CA ALA A 104 1.98 11.46 5.98
C ALA A 104 3.09 12.24 6.72
N LEU A 105 4.12 11.54 7.22
CA LEU A 105 5.29 12.19 7.84
C LEU A 105 6.10 12.98 6.81
N HIS A 106 6.29 12.45 5.61
CA HIS A 106 7.01 13.11 4.54
C HIS A 106 6.29 14.37 4.03
N GLU A 107 4.96 14.31 3.84
CA GLU A 107 4.17 15.50 3.49
C GLU A 107 4.29 16.59 4.56
N ARG A 108 4.16 16.21 5.84
CA ARG A 108 4.34 17.15 6.96
C ARG A 108 5.73 17.78 6.97
N TYR A 109 6.77 17.00 6.69
CA TYR A 109 8.14 17.52 6.58
C TYR A 109 8.28 18.53 5.44
N ILE A 110 7.76 18.22 4.25
CA ILE A 110 7.81 19.14 3.10
C ILE A 110 7.09 20.45 3.42
N ILE A 111 5.88 20.36 4.00
CA ILE A 111 5.11 21.54 4.39
C ILE A 111 5.87 22.37 5.42
N ALA A 112 6.40 21.74 6.47
CA ALA A 112 7.17 22.43 7.51
C ALA A 112 8.45 23.08 6.95
N ALA A 113 9.18 22.39 6.06
CA ALA A 113 10.37 22.92 5.41
C ALA A 113 10.05 24.10 4.48
N SER A 114 8.96 24.01 3.72
CA SER A 114 8.48 25.08 2.86
C SER A 114 8.04 26.31 3.66
N MET A 115 7.27 26.12 4.73
CA MET A 115 6.87 27.19 5.65
C MET A 115 8.08 27.84 6.33
N ALA A 116 9.05 27.04 6.76
CA ALA A 116 10.29 27.56 7.33
C ALA A 116 11.04 28.42 6.30
N ALA A 117 11.19 27.95 5.06
CA ALA A 117 11.86 28.70 3.98
C ALA A 117 11.16 30.02 3.64
N MET A 118 9.83 30.06 3.63
CA MET A 118 9.07 31.32 3.44
C MET A 118 9.34 32.34 4.55
N ASN A 119 9.45 31.89 5.80
CA ASN A 119 9.63 32.75 6.97
C ASN A 119 11.07 33.31 7.12
N ILE A 120 12.02 32.91 6.27
CA ILE A 120 13.41 33.44 6.23
C ILE A 120 13.62 34.43 5.07
N MET A 121 12.61 34.61 4.21
CA MET A 121 12.64 35.56 3.09
C MET A 121 11.84 36.84 3.35
N GLU A 122 11.17 36.94 4.50
CA GLU A 122 10.56 38.18 5.03
C GLU A 122 11.50 38.88 6.02
#